data_AF-A0A8C1DN69-F1
#
_entry.id   AF-A0A8C1DN69-F1
#
_cell.length_a   1.000
_cell.length_b   1.000
_cell.length_c   1.000
_cell.angle_alpha   90.00
_cell.angle_beta   90.00
_cell.angle_gamma   90.00
#
_symmetry.space_group_name_H-M   'P 1'
#
loop_
_entity.id
_entity.type
_entity.pdbx_description
1 polymer ?
#
loop_
_entity_poly.entity_id
_entity_poly.type
_entity_poly.pdbx_seq_one_letter_code
_entity_poly.pdbx_strand_id
1 'polypeptide(L)'
;HGATTKPVQPVLKYLAQSAILGRSEKQECVFYNYNPSSENRGNRSSIETCMGEKDKRLHCYATWRNVSGSVEIVKQGCWLDDVNCYDSTECVEKEEDPDVFFCCCEGNMCNEKFFYNPDTQPVQTTSNPFTQKPPLFSTLLYSIVPIMGITAIVLLSFWMYRHHKLAYPPVLVPTQDPGPMPPSPTLVQKPLQLLEIKARGRFGCVWKAQLLNDYVAVKIFPIQDKLSWQNEYDIYNLPGMRHENVLQFFGAEKRGSNLDIELWLITAYHEKGSLTDYLKANVVTWNELCHIAQTMARGLAYLHSDFPGHRDGHKPAIAHRDIKSKNVLLKSNLTACIADFGLALKFEAGKSAGDTHGQVGTRRYMAPEVLEGAINFQRDSFLRIDMYAVGLVLWELAARCTASDGPVDEYMLPFEEEVGQHPTLEDMQEVVVHKKLRPTLRECWQKHPGLAMLCETIEECWDHEAEARLSAGCVEERVIQMQRQNSISAPEEIVTVVTMVTNVDYPPKESSL
;
A
#
# COMPACT_ATOMS: atom_id res chain seq x y z
N HIS A 1 72.45 -41.99 -32.50
CA HIS A 1 71.16 -42.56 -32.11
C HIS A 1 70.45 -41.52 -31.26
N GLY A 2 69.53 -40.72 -31.82
CA GLY A 2 68.07 -41.00 -31.83
C GLY A 2 67.49 -40.65 -30.45
N ALA A 3 66.54 -39.75 -30.22
CA ALA A 3 65.63 -39.03 -31.09
C ALA A 3 65.24 -37.68 -30.42
N THR A 4 64.72 -36.79 -31.25
CA THR A 4 64.14 -35.45 -31.04
C THR A 4 63.34 -35.21 -29.75
N THR A 5 63.74 -34.18 -28.99
CA THR A 5 62.91 -33.48 -28.00
C THR A 5 63.02 -31.96 -28.20
N LYS A 6 61.98 -31.37 -28.82
CA LYS A 6 61.72 -29.93 -28.84
C LYS A 6 60.30 -29.69 -28.30
N PRO A 7 60.06 -28.53 -27.65
CA PRO A 7 59.14 -28.43 -26.53
C PRO A 7 57.66 -28.44 -26.94
N VAL A 8 56.88 -29.21 -26.18
CA VAL A 8 55.42 -29.26 -26.23
C VAL A 8 54.87 -28.07 -25.44
N GLN A 9 54.34 -27.07 -26.14
CA GLN A 9 53.36 -26.14 -25.57
C GLN A 9 52.05 -26.91 -25.35
N PRO A 10 51.42 -26.83 -24.17
CA PRO A 10 50.12 -27.45 -23.95
C PRO A 10 49.04 -26.70 -24.74
N VAL A 11 48.50 -27.42 -25.72
CA VAL A 11 47.25 -27.14 -26.42
C VAL A 11 46.10 -27.12 -25.40
N LEU A 12 45.57 -25.94 -25.10
CA LEU A 12 44.24 -25.80 -24.51
C LEU A 12 43.22 -26.16 -25.60
N LYS A 13 42.57 -27.32 -25.47
CA LYS A 13 41.38 -27.67 -26.26
C LYS A 13 40.12 -27.34 -25.46
N TYR A 14 39.46 -26.27 -25.89
CA TYR A 14 38.03 -26.17 -26.21
C TYR A 14 37.01 -26.94 -25.34
N LEU A 15 36.27 -26.19 -24.53
CA LEU A 15 34.81 -26.12 -24.62
C LEU A 15 34.47 -24.67 -24.99
N ALA A 16 34.52 -24.33 -26.28
CA ALA A 16 33.31 -24.15 -27.07
C ALA A 16 32.26 -23.27 -26.35
N GLN A 17 32.61 -21.99 -26.15
CA GLN A 17 31.65 -20.90 -26.33
C GLN A 17 31.03 -21.05 -27.71
N SER A 18 29.87 -21.70 -27.78
CA SER A 18 28.97 -21.51 -28.91
C SER A 18 28.39 -20.12 -28.77
N ALA A 19 28.98 -19.20 -29.53
CA ALA A 19 28.42 -17.90 -29.84
C ALA A 19 26.94 -18.02 -30.20
N ILE A 20 26.09 -17.22 -29.55
CA ILE A 20 24.96 -16.63 -30.27
C ILE A 20 25.55 -15.40 -30.95
N LEU A 21 25.81 -15.58 -32.24
CA LEU A 21 26.31 -14.59 -33.15
C LEU A 21 25.43 -13.34 -33.15
N GLY A 22 26.07 -12.17 -33.09
CA GLY A 22 25.59 -10.95 -33.73
C GLY A 22 24.25 -10.39 -33.25
N ARG A 23 24.13 -9.98 -31.97
CA ARG A 23 23.07 -9.06 -31.56
C ARG A 23 23.63 -7.64 -31.51
N SER A 24 23.10 -6.78 -32.37
CA SER A 24 23.46 -5.37 -32.42
C SER A 24 23.02 -4.71 -31.11
N GLU A 25 23.94 -4.05 -30.38
CA GLU A 25 23.61 -3.22 -29.20
C GLU A 25 22.72 -2.01 -29.55
N LYS A 26 22.44 -1.82 -30.85
CA LYS A 26 21.66 -0.73 -31.42
C LYS A 26 20.70 -1.28 -32.46
N GLN A 27 19.42 -0.95 -32.34
CA GLN A 27 18.42 -1.28 -33.35
C GLN A 27 17.93 0.01 -34.00
N GLU A 28 17.83 0.05 -35.33
CA GLU A 28 17.28 1.19 -36.06
C GLU A 28 15.84 0.88 -36.43
N CYS A 29 14.91 1.78 -36.15
CA CYS A 29 13.50 1.63 -36.49
C CYS A 29 13.02 2.82 -37.31
N VAL A 30 12.01 2.61 -38.16
CA VAL A 30 11.28 3.73 -38.76
C VAL A 30 10.56 4.48 -37.66
N PHE A 31 10.76 5.79 -37.62
CA PHE A 31 10.04 6.70 -36.73
C PHE A 31 9.07 7.56 -37.54
N TYR A 32 7.84 7.59 -37.06
CA TYR A 32 6.80 8.44 -37.59
C TYR A 32 5.88 8.86 -36.46
N ASN A 33 5.50 10.13 -36.42
CA ASN A 33 4.54 10.65 -35.44
C ASN A 33 3.63 11.67 -36.14
N TYR A 34 2.36 11.30 -36.34
CA TYR A 34 1.39 12.19 -36.97
C TYR A 34 1.07 13.39 -36.07
N ASN A 35 1.32 14.61 -36.55
CA ASN A 35 0.99 15.84 -35.84
C ASN A 35 -0.06 16.65 -36.64
N PRO A 36 -1.30 16.82 -36.15
CA PRO A 36 -2.39 17.46 -36.90
C PRO A 36 -2.19 18.97 -37.17
N SER A 37 -1.16 19.58 -36.59
CA SER A 37 -0.96 21.04 -36.58
C SER A 37 -0.02 21.57 -37.69
N SER A 38 0.46 20.71 -38.59
CA SER A 38 1.41 21.09 -39.64
C SER A 38 0.93 20.71 -41.05
N GLU A 39 -0.07 21.43 -41.57
CA GLU A 39 -0.30 21.47 -43.02
C GLU A 39 0.89 22.19 -43.69
N ASN A 40 1.58 21.52 -44.62
CA ASN A 40 2.64 22.03 -45.51
C ASN A 40 4.14 21.79 -45.21
N ARG A 41 4.54 20.76 -44.45
CA ARG A 41 5.90 20.18 -44.63
C ARG A 41 5.82 18.67 -44.71
N GLY A 42 6.27 18.11 -45.84
CA GLY A 42 6.13 16.70 -46.19
C GLY A 42 6.47 15.74 -45.05
N ASN A 43 5.48 14.93 -44.69
CA ASN A 43 5.57 13.79 -43.78
C ASN A 43 6.63 12.81 -44.31
N ARG A 44 7.89 12.98 -43.88
CA ARG A 44 8.97 12.02 -44.15
C ARG A 44 9.19 11.19 -42.91
N SER A 45 8.98 9.89 -43.03
CA SER A 45 9.48 8.88 -42.11
C SER A 45 10.98 9.09 -41.86
N SER A 46 11.38 9.24 -40.60
CA SER A 46 12.78 9.30 -40.21
C SER A 46 13.26 7.95 -39.66
N ILE A 47 14.56 7.77 -39.51
CA ILE A 47 15.13 6.60 -38.84
C ILE A 47 15.51 7.02 -37.43
N GLU A 48 15.08 6.26 -36.43
CA GLU A 48 15.45 6.44 -35.03
C GLU A 48 16.29 5.25 -34.55
N THR A 49 17.39 5.53 -33.86
CA THR A 49 18.23 4.49 -33.24
C THR A 49 17.75 4.23 -31.82
N CYS A 50 17.22 3.04 -31.58
CA CYS A 50 16.76 2.57 -30.28
C CYS A 50 17.94 2.28 -29.35
N MET A 51 17.90 2.86 -28.15
CA MET A 51 18.85 2.61 -27.09
C MET A 51 18.21 1.72 -26.03
N GLY A 52 18.87 0.61 -25.70
CA GLY A 52 18.39 -0.35 -24.70
C GLY A 52 19.14 -0.26 -23.37
N GLU A 53 18.47 -0.64 -22.29
CA GLU A 53 19.11 -0.96 -21.01
C GLU A 53 19.78 -2.33 -21.09
N LYS A 54 20.85 -2.56 -20.30
CA LYS A 54 21.47 -3.89 -20.21
C LYS A 54 20.40 -4.89 -19.75
N ASP A 55 20.29 -6.00 -20.47
CA ASP A 55 19.37 -7.15 -20.25
C ASP A 55 17.95 -7.06 -20.85
N LYS A 56 17.58 -6.00 -21.59
CA LYS A 56 16.27 -5.86 -22.26
C LYS A 56 16.35 -6.05 -23.78
N ARG A 57 15.31 -6.64 -24.41
CA ARG A 57 15.24 -6.76 -25.88
C ARG A 57 14.69 -5.48 -26.52
N LEU A 58 15.25 -5.12 -27.68
CA LEU A 58 14.84 -3.96 -28.48
C LEU A 58 13.95 -4.42 -29.64
N HIS A 59 12.82 -3.76 -29.81
CA HIS A 59 11.85 -4.04 -30.88
C HIS A 59 11.50 -2.75 -31.62
N CYS A 60 11.04 -2.88 -32.86
CA CYS A 60 10.35 -1.81 -33.57
C CYS A 60 8.84 -2.05 -33.51
N TYR A 61 8.04 -0.99 -33.59
CA TYR A 61 6.58 -1.11 -33.72
C TYR A 61 6.01 -0.20 -34.82
N ALA A 62 4.81 -0.53 -35.28
CA ALA A 62 3.99 0.31 -36.14
C ALA A 62 2.53 0.30 -35.69
N THR A 63 1.88 1.45 -35.82
CA THR A 63 0.44 1.63 -35.60
C THR A 63 -0.18 2.38 -36.77
N TRP A 64 -1.31 1.87 -37.27
CA TRP A 64 -2.02 2.47 -38.40
C TRP A 64 -3.52 2.31 -38.27
N ARG A 65 -4.25 3.13 -39.03
CA ARG A 65 -5.71 3.04 -39.18
C ARG A 65 -6.05 2.82 -40.64
N ASN A 66 -7.16 2.14 -40.87
CA ASN A 66 -7.74 2.02 -42.20
C ASN A 66 -8.92 2.99 -42.31
N VAL A 67 -8.69 4.17 -42.90
CA VAL A 67 -9.73 5.17 -43.12
C VAL A 67 -10.20 5.06 -44.57
N SER A 68 -11.41 4.52 -44.77
CA SER A 68 -12.05 4.40 -46.09
C SER A 68 -11.21 3.67 -47.16
N GLY A 69 -10.44 2.65 -46.76
CA GLY A 69 -9.57 1.89 -47.67
C GLY A 69 -8.19 2.50 -47.89
N SER A 70 -7.87 3.61 -47.22
CA SER A 70 -6.54 4.22 -47.19
C SER A 70 -5.87 3.96 -45.85
N VAL A 71 -4.60 3.56 -45.89
CA VAL A 71 -3.79 3.30 -44.70
C VAL A 71 -3.20 4.61 -44.21
N GLU A 72 -3.62 5.03 -43.02
CA GLU A 72 -3.04 6.18 -42.32
C GLU A 72 -2.13 5.69 -41.19
N ILE A 73 -0.83 5.95 -41.32
CA ILE A 73 0.14 5.65 -40.26
C ILE A 73 -0.11 6.63 -39.11
N VAL A 74 -0.32 6.09 -37.91
CA VAL A 74 -0.50 6.89 -36.68
C VAL A 74 0.86 7.15 -36.05
N LYS A 75 1.62 6.08 -35.78
CA LYS A 75 2.92 6.16 -35.12
C LYS A 75 3.82 4.95 -35.44
N GLN A 76 5.11 5.19 -35.54
CA GLN A 76 6.16 4.16 -35.64
C GLN A 76 7.33 4.56 -34.76
N GLY A 77 8.05 3.58 -34.21
CA GLY A 77 9.28 3.87 -33.45
C GLY A 77 9.82 2.66 -32.69
N CYS A 78 10.61 2.95 -31.66
CA CYS A 78 11.21 1.96 -30.77
C CYS A 78 10.20 1.44 -29.72
N TRP A 79 10.22 0.14 -29.47
CA TRP A 79 9.43 -0.55 -28.44
C TRP A 79 10.37 -1.33 -27.52
N LEU A 80 10.20 -1.17 -26.20
CA LEU A 80 11.08 -1.78 -25.21
C LEU A 80 10.43 -3.04 -24.63
N ASP A 81 11.12 -4.17 -24.81
CA ASP A 81 11.00 -5.41 -24.04
C ASP A 81 9.57 -5.96 -23.82
N ASP A 82 8.96 -6.45 -24.91
CA ASP A 82 7.65 -7.13 -24.87
C ASP A 82 7.79 -8.56 -25.41
N VAL A 83 7.35 -9.53 -24.61
CA VAL A 83 7.45 -10.97 -24.90
C VAL A 83 6.70 -11.34 -26.18
N ASN A 84 5.65 -10.62 -26.55
CA ASN A 84 4.88 -10.89 -27.77
C ASN A 84 5.66 -10.53 -29.04
N CYS A 85 6.70 -9.72 -28.92
CA CYS A 85 7.54 -9.26 -30.03
C CYS A 85 8.79 -10.11 -30.22
N TYR A 86 9.02 -11.10 -29.36
CA TYR A 86 10.25 -11.90 -29.36
C TYR A 86 10.30 -12.79 -30.60
N ASP A 87 11.45 -12.77 -31.27
CA ASP A 87 11.74 -13.60 -32.44
C ASP A 87 10.79 -13.38 -33.64
N SER A 88 9.97 -12.32 -33.62
CA SER A 88 9.09 -11.91 -34.73
C SER A 88 9.84 -10.99 -35.69
N THR A 89 10.23 -11.47 -36.88
CA THR A 89 11.01 -10.67 -37.84
C THR A 89 10.15 -9.73 -38.70
N GLU A 90 8.83 -9.92 -38.71
CA GLU A 90 7.88 -9.16 -39.53
C GLU A 90 6.82 -8.50 -38.64
N CYS A 91 6.45 -7.26 -38.97
CA CYS A 91 5.43 -6.53 -38.25
C CYS A 91 4.04 -6.91 -38.80
N VAL A 92 3.35 -7.85 -38.14
CA VAL A 92 2.05 -8.38 -38.61
C VAL A 92 0.99 -8.27 -37.51
N GLU A 93 -0.14 -7.64 -37.83
CA GLU A 93 -1.35 -7.66 -37.01
C GLU A 93 -2.24 -8.84 -37.41
N LYS A 94 -2.73 -9.57 -36.40
CA LYS A 94 -3.52 -10.81 -36.55
C LYS A 94 -4.90 -10.72 -35.91
N GLU A 95 -5.18 -9.69 -35.09
CA GLU A 95 -6.47 -9.49 -34.46
C GLU A 95 -7.57 -9.16 -35.48
N GLU A 96 -8.79 -9.68 -35.29
CA GLU A 96 -9.91 -9.39 -36.18
C GLU A 96 -10.50 -8.00 -35.89
N ASP A 97 -10.52 -7.12 -36.91
CA ASP A 97 -11.15 -5.79 -36.93
C ASP A 97 -10.77 -4.82 -35.78
N PRO A 98 -9.46 -4.54 -35.53
CA PRO A 98 -9.07 -3.56 -34.53
C PRO A 98 -9.33 -2.12 -35.01
N ASP A 99 -9.85 -1.27 -34.12
CA ASP A 99 -10.03 0.19 -34.37
C ASP A 99 -8.70 0.89 -34.75
N VAL A 100 -7.59 0.36 -34.23
CA VAL A 100 -6.20 0.76 -34.55
C VAL A 100 -5.34 -0.50 -34.62
N PHE A 101 -4.72 -0.74 -35.76
CA PHE A 101 -3.84 -1.90 -35.97
C PHE A 101 -2.50 -1.66 -35.28
N PHE A 102 -1.94 -2.69 -34.63
CA PHE A 102 -0.64 -2.65 -33.97
C PHE A 102 0.22 -3.86 -34.34
N CYS A 103 1.52 -3.64 -34.53
CA CYS A 103 2.46 -4.75 -34.63
C CYS A 103 3.82 -4.36 -34.07
N CYS A 104 4.58 -5.38 -33.67
CA CYS A 104 5.97 -5.24 -33.25
C CYS A 104 6.85 -6.36 -33.81
N CYS A 105 8.15 -6.06 -33.96
CA CYS A 105 9.11 -6.97 -34.58
C CYS A 105 10.54 -6.74 -34.04
N GLU A 106 11.38 -7.77 -34.12
CA GLU A 106 12.80 -7.80 -33.75
C GLU A 106 13.66 -7.76 -35.02
N GLY A 107 14.42 -6.67 -35.22
CA GLY A 107 15.28 -6.47 -36.38
C GLY A 107 15.37 -5.00 -36.81
N ASN A 108 16.46 -4.64 -37.50
CA ASN A 108 16.62 -3.29 -38.04
C ASN A 108 15.58 -3.01 -39.13
N MET A 109 14.86 -1.90 -38.98
CA MET A 109 13.87 -1.37 -39.92
C MET A 109 12.72 -2.33 -40.20
N CYS A 110 12.48 -3.30 -39.31
CA CYS A 110 11.45 -4.34 -39.53
C CYS A 110 10.01 -3.77 -39.53
N ASN A 111 9.82 -2.55 -39.02
CA ASN A 111 8.55 -1.83 -39.03
C ASN A 111 8.35 -0.94 -40.27
N GLU A 112 9.26 -0.96 -41.25
CA GLU A 112 9.11 -0.24 -42.53
C GLU A 112 7.90 -0.76 -43.32
N LYS A 113 7.67 -2.07 -43.26
CA LYS A 113 6.51 -2.73 -43.86
C LYS A 113 5.73 -3.42 -42.75
N PHE A 114 4.43 -3.21 -42.77
CA PHE A 114 3.51 -3.82 -41.83
C PHE A 114 2.36 -4.46 -42.60
N PHE A 115 1.88 -5.58 -42.10
CA PHE A 115 0.87 -6.40 -42.75
C PHE A 115 -0.30 -6.66 -41.84
N TYR A 116 -1.48 -6.73 -42.43
CA TYR A 116 -2.67 -7.26 -41.77
C TYR A 116 -2.97 -8.62 -42.36
N ASN A 117 -2.94 -9.66 -41.53
CA ASN A 117 -3.27 -11.03 -41.95
C ASN A 117 -4.12 -11.69 -40.85
N PRO A 118 -5.45 -11.56 -40.92
CA PRO A 118 -6.32 -12.25 -39.98
C PRO A 118 -6.17 -13.76 -40.18
N ASP A 119 -6.02 -14.51 -39.08
CA ASP A 119 -5.90 -15.97 -39.11
C ASP A 119 -7.18 -16.58 -39.72
N THR A 120 -7.15 -16.85 -41.02
CA THR A 120 -8.27 -17.43 -41.77
C THR A 120 -8.34 -18.92 -41.49
N GLN A 121 -9.23 -19.33 -40.57
CA GLN A 121 -9.67 -20.72 -40.55
C GLN A 121 -10.48 -21.02 -41.84
N PRO A 122 -10.15 -22.08 -42.60
CA PRO A 122 -10.85 -22.37 -43.84
C PRO A 122 -12.27 -22.90 -43.56
N VAL A 123 -13.25 -22.21 -44.13
CA VAL A 123 -14.66 -22.63 -44.24
C VAL A 123 -14.74 -23.92 -45.07
N GLN A 124 -15.12 -25.05 -44.45
CA GLN A 124 -15.41 -26.30 -45.18
C GLN A 124 -16.78 -26.22 -45.87
N THR A 125 -16.77 -26.13 -47.19
CA THR A 125 -17.93 -26.43 -48.04
C THR A 125 -18.00 -27.94 -48.30
N THR A 126 -19.19 -28.50 -48.18
CA THR A 126 -19.53 -29.92 -48.31
C THR A 126 -19.05 -30.58 -49.60
N SER A 127 -18.21 -31.62 -49.49
CA SER A 127 -18.38 -32.88 -50.25
C SER A 127 -17.58 -34.01 -49.59
N ASN A 128 -18.30 -35.07 -49.18
CA ASN A 128 -17.69 -36.29 -48.63
C ASN A 128 -16.83 -37.00 -49.70
N PRO A 129 -15.74 -37.65 -49.27
CA PRO A 129 -15.78 -39.10 -49.29
C PRO A 129 -15.30 -39.74 -47.98
N PHE A 130 -15.83 -40.93 -47.73
CA PHE A 130 -15.64 -41.79 -46.56
C PHE A 130 -14.16 -41.98 -46.14
N THR A 131 -13.88 -41.75 -44.85
CA THR A 131 -12.76 -42.42 -44.15
C THR A 131 -13.14 -42.72 -42.70
N GLN A 132 -12.95 -43.97 -42.28
CA GLN A 132 -13.39 -44.56 -41.02
C GLN A 132 -12.83 -43.83 -39.78
N LYS A 133 -13.70 -43.57 -38.78
CA LYS A 133 -13.28 -43.02 -37.47
C LYS A 133 -12.47 -44.07 -36.68
N PRO A 134 -11.34 -43.71 -36.04
CA PRO A 134 -10.66 -44.60 -35.10
C PRO A 134 -11.52 -44.78 -33.82
N PRO A 135 -11.30 -45.89 -33.07
CA PRO A 135 -12.15 -46.24 -31.94
C PRO A 135 -11.99 -45.23 -30.79
N LEU A 136 -13.13 -44.81 -30.22
CA LEU A 136 -13.26 -43.89 -29.07
C LEU A 136 -12.30 -44.18 -27.90
N PHE A 137 -11.89 -45.43 -27.76
CA PHE A 137 -10.98 -45.88 -26.71
C PHE A 137 -9.60 -45.23 -26.80
N SER A 138 -9.05 -45.02 -28.00
CA SER A 138 -7.73 -44.40 -28.17
C SER A 138 -7.77 -42.93 -27.77
N THR A 139 -8.82 -42.18 -28.13
CA THR A 139 -8.96 -40.76 -27.77
C THR A 139 -9.12 -40.55 -26.26
N LEU A 140 -9.85 -41.43 -25.58
CA LEU A 140 -9.97 -41.41 -24.12
C LEU A 140 -8.64 -41.75 -23.42
N LEU A 141 -7.88 -42.71 -23.97
CA LEU A 141 -6.58 -43.09 -23.41
C LEU A 141 -5.57 -41.93 -23.50
N TYR A 142 -5.47 -41.26 -24.66
CA TYR A 142 -4.50 -40.17 -24.86
C TYR A 142 -4.84 -38.88 -24.13
N SER A 143 -6.08 -38.67 -23.69
CA SER A 143 -6.50 -37.47 -22.96
C SER A 143 -6.53 -37.66 -21.45
N ILE A 144 -6.95 -38.84 -20.96
CA ILE A 144 -7.12 -39.07 -19.53
C ILE A 144 -5.79 -39.48 -18.87
N VAL A 145 -4.94 -40.24 -19.55
CA VAL A 145 -3.65 -40.70 -18.99
C VAL A 145 -2.70 -39.54 -18.64
N PRO A 146 -2.52 -38.50 -19.48
CA PRO A 146 -1.69 -37.35 -19.11
C PRO A 146 -2.27 -36.58 -17.92
N ILE A 147 -3.59 -36.39 -17.88
CA ILE A 147 -4.26 -35.67 -16.80
C ILE A 147 -4.07 -36.40 -15.47
N MET A 148 -4.29 -37.72 -15.47
CA MET A 148 -4.03 -38.57 -14.30
C MET A 148 -2.57 -38.52 -13.86
N GLY A 149 -1.64 -38.53 -14.83
CA GLY A 149 -0.20 -38.37 -14.58
C GLY A 149 0.15 -37.03 -13.93
N ILE A 150 -0.39 -35.92 -14.43
CA ILE A 150 -0.17 -34.58 -13.88
C ILE A 150 -0.75 -34.50 -12.47
N THR A 151 -1.97 -35.00 -12.23
CA THR A 151 -2.54 -35.01 -10.87
C THR A 151 -1.73 -35.86 -9.90
N ALA A 152 -1.21 -37.01 -10.33
CA ALA A 152 -0.33 -37.84 -9.51
C ALA A 152 0.99 -37.14 -9.19
N ILE A 153 1.59 -36.43 -10.16
CA ILE A 153 2.80 -35.64 -9.95
C ILE A 153 2.55 -34.50 -8.96
N VAL A 154 1.43 -33.79 -9.07
CA VAL A 154 1.07 -32.71 -8.14
C VAL A 154 0.87 -33.25 -6.73
N LEU A 155 0.14 -34.38 -6.59
CA LEU A 155 -0.08 -35.01 -5.29
C LEU A 155 1.21 -35.58 -4.69
N LEU A 156 2.08 -36.19 -5.50
CA LEU A 156 3.41 -36.64 -5.07
C LEU A 156 4.31 -35.47 -4.69
N SER A 157 4.28 -34.37 -5.44
CA SER A 157 5.06 -33.17 -5.13
C SER A 157 4.59 -32.52 -3.83
N PHE A 158 3.26 -32.47 -3.61
CA PHE A 158 2.68 -31.98 -2.37
C PHE A 158 2.98 -32.91 -1.19
N TRP A 159 2.91 -34.23 -1.40
CA TRP A 159 3.24 -35.23 -0.39
C TRP A 159 4.73 -35.19 -0.04
N MET A 160 5.62 -35.13 -1.04
CA MET A 160 7.06 -34.94 -0.86
C MET A 160 7.36 -33.61 -0.18
N TYR A 161 6.71 -32.51 -0.55
CA TYR A 161 6.86 -31.22 0.13
C TYR A 161 6.49 -31.33 1.62
N ARG A 162 5.38 -32.01 1.94
CA ARG A 162 4.98 -32.29 3.33
C ARG A 162 5.96 -33.22 4.06
N HIS A 163 6.50 -34.24 3.39
CA HIS A 163 7.42 -35.19 4.00
C HIS A 163 8.87 -34.66 4.12
N HIS A 164 9.33 -33.83 3.18
CA HIS A 164 10.62 -33.15 3.25
C HIS A 164 10.65 -32.06 4.33
N LYS A 165 9.49 -31.45 4.66
CA LYS A 165 9.37 -30.56 5.83
C LYS A 165 9.58 -31.30 7.17
N LEU A 166 9.58 -32.64 7.17
CA LEU A 166 9.77 -33.51 8.35
C LEU A 166 11.15 -34.22 8.40
N ALA A 167 12.04 -34.07 7.40
CA ALA A 167 13.19 -34.98 7.23
C ALA A 167 14.56 -34.33 6.98
N TYR A 168 14.86 -33.15 7.54
CA TYR A 168 16.24 -32.63 7.58
C TYR A 168 16.73 -32.42 9.01
N PRO A 169 17.78 -33.12 9.48
CA PRO A 169 18.48 -32.76 10.69
C PRO A 169 19.32 -31.49 10.44
N PRO A 170 19.54 -30.63 11.46
CA PRO A 170 20.15 -29.34 11.26
C PRO A 170 21.66 -29.46 10.97
N VAL A 171 22.11 -28.82 9.89
CA VAL A 171 23.53 -28.50 9.69
C VAL A 171 23.86 -27.34 10.63
N LEU A 172 24.70 -27.63 11.62
CA LEU A 172 25.27 -26.64 12.54
C LEU A 172 26.24 -25.72 11.78
N VAL A 173 25.92 -24.44 11.69
CA VAL A 173 26.91 -23.39 11.41
C VAL A 173 27.15 -22.63 12.72
N PRO A 174 28.40 -22.47 13.18
CA PRO A 174 28.68 -21.75 14.42
C PRO A 174 28.59 -20.24 14.17
N THR A 175 27.56 -19.59 14.71
CA THR A 175 27.55 -18.13 14.88
C THR A 175 27.71 -17.82 16.36
N GLN A 176 28.76 -17.07 16.64
CA GLN A 176 29.17 -16.58 17.94
C GLN A 176 28.06 -15.69 18.54
N ASP A 177 27.49 -16.09 19.68
CA ASP A 177 26.42 -15.38 20.39
C ASP A 177 26.93 -14.04 20.98
N PRO A 178 26.27 -12.90 20.75
CA PRO A 178 26.21 -11.83 21.72
C PRO A 178 25.28 -12.27 22.87
N GLY A 179 25.74 -12.08 24.11
CA GLY A 179 25.20 -12.68 25.34
C GLY A 179 23.69 -12.55 25.62
N PRO A 180 23.20 -13.28 26.64
CA PRO A 180 21.78 -13.37 26.95
C PRO A 180 21.19 -12.00 27.29
N MET A 181 20.15 -11.61 26.55
CA MET A 181 19.31 -10.48 26.90
C MET A 181 18.60 -10.74 28.25
N PRO A 182 18.34 -9.69 29.05
CA PRO A 182 17.65 -9.84 30.32
C PRO A 182 16.25 -10.47 30.11
N PRO A 183 15.78 -11.30 31.05
CA PRO A 183 14.50 -11.98 30.92
C PRO A 183 13.37 -10.95 30.85
N SER A 184 12.56 -11.02 29.80
CA SER A 184 11.28 -10.32 29.69
C SER A 184 10.43 -10.61 30.94
N PRO A 185 9.67 -9.65 31.48
CA PRO A 185 8.71 -9.94 32.53
C PRO A 185 7.72 -10.99 32.00
N THR A 186 7.79 -12.17 32.59
CA THR A 186 7.05 -13.36 32.17
C THR A 186 5.55 -13.14 32.30
N LEU A 187 4.86 -12.97 31.16
CA LEU A 187 3.40 -13.14 31.02
C LEU A 187 2.96 -14.63 31.08
N VAL A 188 3.84 -15.51 31.59
CA VAL A 188 3.86 -16.97 31.37
C VAL A 188 2.99 -17.77 32.36
N GLN A 189 2.05 -17.16 33.09
CA GLN A 189 1.14 -17.92 33.97
C GLN A 189 -0.35 -17.68 33.73
N LYS A 190 -0.72 -16.84 32.77
CA LYS A 190 -2.13 -16.56 32.48
C LYS A 190 -2.55 -17.29 31.20
N PRO A 191 -3.64 -18.09 31.22
CA PRO A 191 -4.12 -18.75 30.00
C PRO A 191 -4.53 -17.67 28.99
N LEU A 192 -3.85 -17.66 27.84
CA LEU A 192 -4.19 -16.85 26.68
C LEU A 192 -4.81 -17.77 25.64
N GLN A 193 -6.04 -17.47 25.23
CA GLN A 193 -6.78 -18.22 24.23
C GLN A 193 -7.05 -17.35 23.01
N LEU A 194 -6.55 -17.76 21.84
CA LEU A 194 -6.92 -17.13 20.57
C LEU A 194 -8.38 -17.47 20.23
N LEU A 195 -9.16 -16.47 19.81
CA LEU A 195 -10.58 -16.63 19.49
C LEU A 195 -10.81 -16.57 17.97
N GLU A 196 -10.61 -15.40 17.37
CA GLU A 196 -10.90 -15.15 15.96
C GLU A 196 -9.89 -14.19 15.34
N ILE A 197 -9.63 -14.34 14.03
CA ILE A 197 -8.80 -13.40 13.27
C ILE A 197 -9.65 -12.16 12.98
N LYS A 198 -9.16 -11.00 13.40
CA LYS A 198 -9.81 -9.69 13.16
C LYS A 198 -9.24 -8.96 11.97
N ALA A 199 -7.93 -9.07 11.74
CA ALA A 199 -7.30 -8.41 10.61
C ALA A 199 -6.08 -9.19 10.09
N ARG A 200 -5.80 -9.01 8.81
CA ARG A 200 -4.49 -9.29 8.22
C ARG A 200 -3.83 -7.94 7.95
N GLY A 201 -2.80 -7.64 8.73
CA GLY A 201 -1.99 -6.44 8.59
C GLY A 201 -0.85 -6.65 7.59
N ARG A 202 0.00 -5.63 7.45
CA ARG A 202 1.18 -5.68 6.56
C ARG A 202 2.20 -6.75 6.98
N PHE A 203 2.38 -6.93 8.29
CA PHE A 203 3.46 -7.73 8.87
C PHE A 203 2.96 -8.97 9.64
N GLY A 204 1.66 -9.25 9.61
CA GLY A 204 1.11 -10.32 10.44
C GLY A 204 -0.41 -10.35 10.52
N CYS A 205 -0.93 -11.32 11.27
CA CYS A 205 -2.36 -11.47 11.53
C CYS A 205 -2.70 -11.05 12.95
N VAL A 206 -3.77 -10.28 13.11
CA VAL A 206 -4.27 -9.80 14.40
C VAL A 206 -5.44 -10.66 14.83
N TRP A 207 -5.30 -11.31 15.98
CA TRP A 207 -6.32 -12.11 16.61
C TRP A 207 -6.97 -11.36 17.76
N LYS A 208 -8.30 -11.47 17.88
CA LYS A 208 -8.95 -11.30 19.17
C LYS A 208 -8.60 -12.51 20.02
N ALA A 209 -8.14 -12.26 21.24
CA ALA A 209 -7.79 -13.28 22.20
C ALA A 209 -8.36 -12.93 23.57
N GLN A 210 -8.48 -13.94 24.43
CA GLN A 210 -8.88 -13.78 25.82
C GLN A 210 -7.67 -14.03 26.70
N LEU A 211 -7.35 -13.05 27.55
CA LEU A 211 -6.32 -13.14 28.58
C LEU A 211 -7.00 -12.95 29.93
N LEU A 212 -7.17 -14.04 30.69
CA LEU A 212 -8.06 -14.06 31.87
C LEU A 212 -9.50 -13.65 31.51
N ASN A 213 -9.99 -12.55 32.08
CA ASN A 213 -11.35 -12.04 31.87
C ASN A 213 -11.39 -10.89 30.85
N ASP A 214 -10.23 -10.46 30.34
CA ASP A 214 -10.13 -9.33 29.43
C ASP A 214 -9.86 -9.80 28.00
N TYR A 215 -10.42 -9.08 27.03
CA TYR A 215 -10.07 -9.26 25.62
C TYR A 215 -8.80 -8.48 25.29
N VAL A 216 -7.90 -9.14 24.57
CA VAL A 216 -6.62 -8.58 24.09
C VAL A 216 -6.46 -8.85 22.61
N ALA A 217 -5.63 -8.05 21.94
CA ALA A 217 -5.27 -8.24 20.55
C ALA A 217 -3.89 -8.91 20.50
N VAL A 218 -3.77 -9.98 19.74
CA VAL A 218 -2.50 -10.71 19.55
C VAL A 218 -2.13 -10.62 18.08
N LYS A 219 -1.12 -9.80 17.77
CA LYS A 219 -0.53 -9.70 16.44
C LYS A 219 0.56 -10.77 16.33
N ILE A 220 0.35 -11.73 15.45
CA ILE A 220 1.28 -12.84 15.18
C ILE A 220 2.01 -12.55 13.87
N PHE A 221 3.33 -12.44 13.95
CA PHE A 221 4.22 -12.16 12.83
C PHE A 221 4.92 -13.45 12.39
N PRO A 222 5.01 -13.70 11.07
CA PRO A 222 5.87 -14.74 10.54
C PRO A 222 7.35 -14.34 10.73
N ILE A 223 8.24 -15.34 10.76
CA ILE A 223 9.67 -15.11 11.03
C ILE A 223 10.35 -14.16 10.02
N GLN A 224 9.86 -14.11 8.78
CA GLN A 224 10.32 -13.19 7.74
C GLN A 224 10.08 -11.70 8.10
N ASP A 225 9.07 -11.41 8.92
CA ASP A 225 8.72 -10.07 9.38
C ASP A 225 9.30 -9.76 10.77
N LYS A 226 10.33 -10.50 11.20
CA LYS A 226 11.00 -10.33 12.50
C LYS A 226 11.47 -8.90 12.75
N LEU A 227 11.97 -8.21 11.71
CA LEU A 227 12.44 -6.82 11.84
C LEU A 227 11.30 -5.87 12.22
N SER A 228 10.11 -6.05 11.64
CA SER A 228 8.94 -5.24 11.97
C SER A 228 8.40 -5.54 13.37
N TRP A 229 8.38 -6.82 13.76
CA TRP A 229 8.05 -7.21 15.14
C TRP A 229 9.03 -6.59 16.15
N GLN A 230 10.33 -6.67 15.86
CA GLN A 230 11.38 -6.12 16.73
C GLN A 230 11.25 -4.60 16.82
N ASN A 231 11.04 -3.91 15.70
CA ASN A 231 10.86 -2.45 15.69
C ASN A 231 9.63 -2.04 16.50
N GLU A 232 8.50 -2.72 16.30
CA GLU A 232 7.27 -2.42 17.05
C GLU A 232 7.46 -2.68 18.56
N TYR A 233 8.14 -3.77 18.93
CA TYR A 233 8.51 -4.07 20.31
C TYR A 233 9.44 -3.00 20.90
N ASP A 234 10.48 -2.61 20.19
CA ASP A 234 11.46 -1.62 20.66
C ASP A 234 10.80 -0.25 20.85
N ILE A 235 9.92 0.15 19.92
CA ILE A 235 9.16 1.39 20.01
C ILE A 235 8.24 1.35 21.24
N TYR A 236 7.46 0.30 21.47
CA TYR A 236 6.59 0.21 22.65
C TYR A 236 7.36 0.22 23.99
N ASN A 237 8.62 -0.22 24.00
CA ASN A 237 9.46 -0.24 25.21
C ASN A 237 10.24 1.06 25.44
N LEU A 238 10.11 2.07 24.58
CA LEU A 238 10.71 3.38 24.86
C LEU A 238 10.09 4.03 26.10
N PRO A 239 10.86 4.83 26.86
CA PRO A 239 10.32 5.63 27.96
C PRO A 239 9.13 6.47 27.52
N GLY A 240 8.09 6.50 28.35
CA GLY A 240 6.90 7.32 28.08
C GLY A 240 6.04 6.85 26.92
N MET A 241 6.04 5.58 26.54
CA MET A 241 5.15 5.10 25.47
C MET A 241 3.72 4.77 25.92
N ARG A 242 3.39 5.03 27.19
CA ARG A 242 2.05 4.84 27.73
C ARG A 242 1.28 6.16 27.72
N HIS A 243 0.25 6.22 26.88
CA HIS A 243 -0.61 7.40 26.74
C HIS A 243 -2.04 6.97 26.39
N GLU A 244 -3.05 7.77 26.74
CA GLU A 244 -4.45 7.42 26.49
C GLU A 244 -4.74 7.21 24.98
N ASN A 245 -4.09 7.99 24.14
CA ASN A 245 -4.26 7.99 22.68
C ASN A 245 -3.14 7.24 21.92
N VAL A 246 -2.40 6.38 22.62
CA VAL A 246 -1.45 5.42 22.04
C VAL A 246 -1.90 4.03 22.46
N LEU A 247 -1.96 3.08 21.53
CA LEU A 247 -2.47 1.74 21.81
C LEU A 247 -1.69 1.10 22.96
N GLN A 248 -2.41 0.60 23.95
CA GLN A 248 -1.78 0.03 25.14
C GLN A 248 -1.09 -1.31 24.80
N PHE A 249 0.22 -1.35 25.03
CA PHE A 249 1.04 -2.56 24.93
C PHE A 249 1.05 -3.35 26.24
N PHE A 250 0.87 -4.66 26.15
CA PHE A 250 0.92 -5.57 27.29
C PHE A 250 2.19 -6.41 27.33
N GLY A 251 2.73 -6.79 26.18
CA GLY A 251 3.94 -7.60 26.11
C GLY A 251 4.17 -8.20 24.73
N ALA A 252 5.32 -8.82 24.54
CA ALA A 252 5.63 -9.60 23.35
C ALA A 252 6.21 -10.94 23.78
N GLU A 253 5.99 -11.97 22.96
CA GLU A 253 6.46 -13.31 23.26
C GLU A 253 6.97 -13.97 21.98
N LYS A 254 8.10 -14.67 22.10
CA LYS A 254 8.59 -15.57 21.06
C LYS A 254 8.16 -16.98 21.42
N ARG A 255 7.26 -17.57 20.62
CA ARG A 255 6.69 -18.91 20.86
C ARG A 255 7.17 -19.89 19.78
N GLY A 256 7.11 -21.18 20.10
CA GLY A 256 7.46 -22.26 19.17
C GLY A 256 8.92 -22.73 19.26
N SER A 257 9.24 -23.71 18.41
CA SER A 257 10.59 -24.28 18.29
C SER A 257 11.36 -23.59 17.16
N ASN A 258 12.67 -23.81 17.05
CA ASN A 258 13.55 -23.12 16.09
C ASN A 258 13.06 -23.11 14.61
N LEU A 259 12.19 -24.06 14.21
CA LEU A 259 11.68 -24.19 12.84
C LEU A 259 10.29 -23.57 12.63
N ASP A 260 9.50 -23.35 13.69
CA ASP A 260 8.16 -22.76 13.66
C ASP A 260 8.06 -21.68 14.74
N ILE A 261 8.95 -20.68 14.66
CA ILE A 261 8.94 -19.54 15.57
C ILE A 261 7.79 -18.62 15.19
N GLU A 262 6.89 -18.38 16.14
CA GLU A 262 5.88 -17.34 16.07
C GLU A 262 6.31 -16.17 16.96
N LEU A 263 6.21 -14.96 16.41
CA LEU A 263 6.50 -13.74 17.14
C LEU A 263 5.18 -13.07 17.47
N TRP A 264 4.84 -13.00 18.75
CA TRP A 264 3.59 -12.47 19.25
C TRP A 264 3.81 -11.08 19.82
N LEU A 265 2.89 -10.17 19.56
CA LEU A 265 2.81 -8.85 20.16
C LEU A 265 1.39 -8.65 20.68
N ILE A 266 1.26 -8.38 21.98
CA ILE A 266 -0.01 -8.37 22.72
C ILE A 266 -0.35 -6.94 23.11
N THR A 267 -1.52 -6.46 22.70
CA THR A 267 -2.01 -5.11 22.97
C THR A 267 -3.46 -5.13 23.47
N ALA A 268 -3.97 -3.97 23.90
CA ALA A 268 -5.38 -3.79 24.16
C ALA A 268 -6.22 -4.09 22.92
N TYR A 269 -7.37 -4.74 23.14
CA TYR A 269 -8.35 -4.95 22.10
C TYR A 269 -9.51 -3.95 22.24
N HIS A 270 -9.95 -3.43 21.10
CA HIS A 270 -11.04 -2.47 21.03
C HIS A 270 -12.10 -2.96 20.04
N GLU A 271 -13.32 -3.20 20.55
CA GLU A 271 -14.40 -3.83 19.76
C GLU A 271 -14.84 -3.00 18.54
N LYS A 272 -14.72 -1.68 18.59
CA LYS A 272 -15.04 -0.81 17.43
C LYS A 272 -14.00 -0.91 16.32
N GLY A 273 -12.87 -1.59 16.55
CA GLY A 273 -11.84 -1.82 15.54
C GLY A 273 -11.13 -0.54 15.10
N SER A 274 -10.71 -0.52 13.84
CA SER A 274 -10.06 0.64 13.24
C SER A 274 -11.06 1.72 12.85
N LEU A 275 -10.60 2.96 12.71
CA LEU A 275 -11.39 4.07 12.21
C LEU A 275 -11.91 3.76 10.79
N THR A 276 -11.12 3.10 9.94
CA THR A 276 -11.59 2.61 8.64
C THR A 276 -12.83 1.71 8.78
N ASP A 277 -12.76 0.69 9.64
CA ASP A 277 -13.87 -0.26 9.81
C ASP A 277 -15.10 0.44 10.40
N TYR A 278 -14.88 1.37 11.32
CA TYR A 278 -15.95 2.16 11.91
C TYR A 278 -16.64 3.05 10.88
N LEU A 279 -15.90 3.79 10.07
CA LEU A 279 -16.43 4.74 9.08
C LEU A 279 -17.11 4.04 7.88
N LYS A 280 -16.71 2.81 7.56
CA LYS A 280 -17.42 1.96 6.59
C LYS A 280 -18.83 1.60 7.04
N ALA A 281 -19.00 1.31 8.32
CA ALA A 281 -20.27 0.84 8.88
C ALA A 281 -21.12 1.95 9.50
N ASN A 282 -20.54 3.11 9.80
CA ASN A 282 -21.18 4.17 10.58
C ASN A 282 -20.91 5.55 9.96
N VAL A 283 -21.77 6.51 10.30
CA VAL A 283 -21.53 7.94 10.14
C VAL A 283 -21.21 8.54 11.51
N VAL A 284 -20.65 9.75 11.54
CA VAL A 284 -20.35 10.47 12.79
C VAL A 284 -21.05 11.81 12.82
N THR A 285 -21.51 12.21 14.00
CA THR A 285 -21.95 13.59 14.25
C THR A 285 -20.75 14.54 14.30
N TRP A 286 -21.01 15.85 14.24
CA TRP A 286 -19.97 16.87 14.41
C TRP A 286 -19.13 16.68 15.69
N ASN A 287 -19.80 16.43 16.82
CA ASN A 287 -19.12 16.29 18.12
C ASN A 287 -18.29 15.02 18.19
N GLU A 288 -18.77 13.91 17.62
CA GLU A 288 -18.01 12.67 17.53
C GLU A 288 -16.80 12.82 16.62
N LEU A 289 -16.95 13.52 15.47
CA LEU A 289 -15.84 13.88 14.60
C LEU A 289 -14.77 14.67 15.38
N CYS A 290 -15.16 15.75 16.07
CA CYS A 290 -14.23 16.55 16.86
C CYS A 290 -13.52 15.71 17.92
N HIS A 291 -14.26 14.84 18.63
CA HIS A 291 -13.69 13.98 19.65
C HIS A 291 -12.66 13.01 19.07
N ILE A 292 -12.98 12.34 17.96
CA ILE A 292 -12.05 11.41 17.28
C ILE A 292 -10.83 12.16 16.76
N ALA A 293 -11.03 13.30 16.08
CA ALA A 293 -9.94 14.10 15.50
C ALA A 293 -9.01 14.66 16.59
N GLN A 294 -9.57 15.20 17.67
CA GLN A 294 -8.80 15.72 18.80
C GLN A 294 -7.97 14.62 19.47
N THR A 295 -8.61 13.49 19.78
CA THR A 295 -7.92 12.39 20.48
C THR A 295 -6.86 11.72 19.62
N MET A 296 -7.08 11.62 18.30
CA MET A 296 -6.06 11.19 17.34
C MET A 296 -4.88 12.17 17.28
N ALA A 297 -5.16 13.46 17.12
CA ALA A 297 -4.15 14.52 17.05
C ALA A 297 -3.31 14.59 18.33
N ARG A 298 -3.94 14.47 19.52
CA ARG A 298 -3.25 14.39 20.81
C ARG A 298 -2.31 13.19 20.88
N GLY A 299 -2.76 12.01 20.42
CA GLY A 299 -1.93 10.81 20.37
C GLY A 299 -0.69 10.99 19.50
N LEU A 300 -0.86 11.58 18.32
CA LEU A 300 0.25 11.86 17.41
C LEU A 300 1.17 12.96 17.94
N ALA A 301 0.63 14.03 18.51
CA ALA A 301 1.40 15.11 19.15
C ALA A 301 2.27 14.56 20.28
N TYR A 302 1.72 13.63 21.08
CA TYR A 302 2.47 12.95 22.11
C TYR A 302 3.61 12.08 21.55
N LEU A 303 3.36 11.32 20.46
CA LEU A 303 4.39 10.54 19.77
C LEU A 303 5.52 11.43 19.23
N HIS A 304 5.16 12.53 18.57
CA HIS A 304 6.07 13.50 17.95
C HIS A 304 6.89 14.31 18.96
N SER A 305 6.43 14.41 20.21
CA SER A 305 7.09 15.20 21.25
C SER A 305 8.32 14.51 21.84
N ASP A 306 9.35 15.31 22.09
CA ASP A 306 10.58 14.92 22.78
C ASP A 306 10.52 15.35 24.26
N PHE A 307 10.60 14.39 25.19
CA PHE A 307 10.56 14.63 26.64
C PHE A 307 11.80 14.06 27.35
N PRO A 308 12.85 14.88 27.54
CA PRO A 308 14.08 14.47 28.23
C PRO A 308 13.92 14.02 29.69
N GLY A 309 12.90 14.53 30.37
CA GLY A 309 12.63 14.29 31.79
C GLY A 309 11.37 13.45 32.06
N HIS A 310 10.96 12.57 31.16
CA HIS A 310 9.82 11.69 31.42
C HIS A 310 10.14 10.76 32.61
N ARG A 311 9.11 10.37 33.38
CA ARG A 311 9.27 9.62 34.63
C ARG A 311 10.06 8.31 34.48
N ASP A 312 9.98 7.71 33.30
CA ASP A 312 10.58 6.42 32.95
C ASP A 312 11.89 6.57 32.15
N GLY A 313 12.42 7.79 31.99
CA GLY A 313 13.60 8.11 31.17
C GLY A 313 13.31 9.13 30.06
N HIS A 314 14.25 9.31 29.13
CA HIS A 314 14.07 10.23 28.00
C HIS A 314 13.15 9.59 26.94
N LYS A 315 11.97 10.18 26.70
CA LYS A 315 11.12 9.83 25.56
C LYS A 315 11.59 10.62 24.32
N PRO A 316 12.15 9.98 23.28
CA PRO A 316 12.47 10.67 22.04
C PRO A 316 11.20 11.03 21.24
N ALA A 317 11.36 11.94 20.27
CA ALA A 317 10.38 12.14 19.21
C ALA A 317 10.30 10.91 18.30
N ILE A 318 9.09 10.51 17.91
CA ILE A 318 8.85 9.32 17.08
C ILE A 318 7.98 9.72 15.90
N ALA A 319 8.41 9.43 14.67
CA ALA A 319 7.56 9.46 13.49
C ALA A 319 6.94 8.07 13.27
N HIS A 320 5.67 8.02 12.93
CA HIS A 320 4.93 6.78 12.73
C HIS A 320 5.18 6.16 11.36
N ARG A 321 5.25 6.98 10.29
CA ARG A 321 5.57 6.60 8.90
C ARG A 321 4.55 5.70 8.19
N ASP A 322 3.37 5.52 8.78
CA ASP A 322 2.24 4.79 8.18
C ASP A 322 0.91 5.21 8.83
N ILE A 323 0.75 6.52 9.07
CA ILE A 323 -0.53 7.06 9.53
C ILE A 323 -1.58 6.82 8.45
N LYS A 324 -2.72 6.27 8.86
CA LYS A 324 -3.91 6.00 8.04
C LYS A 324 -5.06 5.61 8.98
N SER A 325 -6.30 5.72 8.53
CA SER A 325 -7.47 5.39 9.34
C SER A 325 -7.47 3.93 9.85
N LYS A 326 -6.80 3.00 9.14
CA LYS A 326 -6.68 1.60 9.57
C LYS A 326 -5.76 1.40 10.78
N ASN A 327 -4.84 2.35 11.01
CA ASN A 327 -3.89 2.36 12.12
C ASN A 327 -4.34 3.28 13.27
N VAL A 328 -5.56 3.81 13.20
CA VAL A 328 -6.22 4.54 14.30
C VAL A 328 -7.34 3.65 14.83
N LEU A 329 -7.26 3.23 16.09
CA LEU A 329 -8.28 2.39 16.72
C LEU A 329 -9.23 3.22 17.59
N LEU A 330 -10.50 2.84 17.65
CA LEU A 330 -11.51 3.53 18.44
C LEU A 330 -11.87 2.75 19.70
N LYS A 331 -11.78 3.41 20.85
CA LYS A 331 -12.31 2.90 22.13
C LYS A 331 -13.84 2.95 22.15
N SER A 332 -14.45 2.35 23.17
CA SER A 332 -15.92 2.29 23.32
C SER A 332 -16.60 3.66 23.28
N ASN A 333 -15.93 4.69 23.80
CA ASN A 333 -16.38 6.09 23.82
C ASN A 333 -15.87 6.93 22.63
N LEU A 334 -15.43 6.28 21.54
CA LEU A 334 -14.85 6.92 20.35
C LEU A 334 -13.53 7.68 20.58
N THR A 335 -12.91 7.56 21.76
CA THR A 335 -11.54 8.03 21.94
C THR A 335 -10.61 7.26 21.01
N ALA A 336 -9.91 7.98 20.14
CA ALA A 336 -8.94 7.41 19.21
C ALA A 336 -7.61 7.08 19.89
N CYS A 337 -6.95 6.03 19.42
CA CYS A 337 -5.56 5.73 19.78
C CYS A 337 -4.77 5.23 18.56
N ILE A 338 -3.50 5.64 18.47
CA ILE A 338 -2.60 5.29 17.38
C ILE A 338 -2.01 3.88 17.60
N ALA A 339 -1.96 3.07 16.54
CA ALA A 339 -1.52 1.67 16.56
C ALA A 339 -0.60 1.34 15.37
N ASP A 340 0.09 0.20 15.44
CA ASP A 340 1.01 -0.34 14.42
C ASP A 340 2.33 0.47 14.24
N PHE A 341 3.26 0.26 15.17
CA PHE A 341 4.58 0.91 15.15
C PHE A 341 5.65 0.12 14.37
N GLY A 342 5.26 -0.84 13.52
CA GLY A 342 6.19 -1.68 12.78
C GLY A 342 7.11 -0.93 11.81
N LEU A 343 6.77 0.31 11.44
CA LEU A 343 7.57 1.20 10.60
C LEU A 343 8.06 2.47 11.32
N ALA A 344 7.70 2.66 12.58
CA ALA A 344 7.98 3.88 13.31
C ALA A 344 9.49 4.09 13.50
N LEU A 345 9.90 5.35 13.53
CA LEU A 345 11.30 5.76 13.64
C LEU A 345 11.46 6.76 14.78
N LYS A 346 12.35 6.46 15.72
CA LYS A 346 12.72 7.36 16.82
C LYS A 346 13.85 8.30 16.40
N PHE A 347 13.85 9.52 16.93
CA PHE A 347 14.88 10.52 16.72
C PHE A 347 15.53 10.90 18.04
N GLU A 348 16.84 10.68 18.13
CA GLU A 348 17.65 11.05 19.29
C GLU A 348 18.52 12.25 18.93
N ALA A 349 18.61 13.23 19.84
CA ALA A 349 19.41 14.43 19.60
C ALA A 349 20.87 14.07 19.27
N GLY A 350 21.38 14.63 18.18
CA GLY A 350 22.76 14.41 17.72
C GLY A 350 23.02 13.06 17.05
N LYS A 351 21.99 12.22 16.82
CA LYS A 351 22.12 10.98 16.03
C LYS A 351 21.44 11.13 14.67
N SER A 352 22.10 10.61 13.64
CA SER A 352 21.48 10.46 12.32
C SER A 352 20.31 9.48 12.39
N ALA A 353 19.31 9.67 11.53
CA ALA A 353 18.19 8.76 11.35
C ALA A 353 18.59 7.35 10.84
N GLY A 354 19.88 7.15 10.49
CA GLY A 354 20.43 5.88 10.02
C GLY A 354 20.08 5.58 8.56
N ASP A 355 20.46 4.38 8.09
CA ASP A 355 20.12 3.86 6.76
C ASP A 355 18.62 3.49 6.71
N THR A 356 17.77 4.50 6.60
CA THR A 356 16.32 4.32 6.50
C THR A 356 15.87 4.50 5.05
N HIS A 357 15.01 3.61 4.55
CA HIS A 357 14.38 3.79 3.25
C HIS A 357 13.22 4.76 3.38
N GLY A 358 13.23 5.87 2.63
CA GLY A 358 12.19 6.90 2.73
C GLY A 358 10.81 6.46 2.24
N GLN A 359 10.76 5.60 1.22
CA GLN A 359 9.53 5.11 0.58
C GLN A 359 8.93 3.89 1.28
N VAL A 360 8.49 4.08 2.53
CA VAL A 360 7.72 3.08 3.29
C VAL A 360 6.34 3.64 3.65
N GLY A 361 5.49 2.80 4.23
CA GLY A 361 4.09 3.13 4.49
C GLY A 361 3.15 2.73 3.35
N THR A 362 1.93 3.23 3.40
CA THR A 362 0.84 2.92 2.46
C THR A 362 0.80 3.98 1.36
N ARG A 363 0.98 3.58 0.10
CA ARG A 363 1.17 4.50 -1.06
C ARG A 363 0.19 5.67 -1.12
N ARG A 364 -1.10 5.37 -0.93
CA ARG A 364 -2.20 6.36 -0.92
C ARG A 364 -2.03 7.50 0.09
N TYR A 365 -1.34 7.24 1.19
CA TYR A 365 -1.11 8.20 2.28
C TYR A 365 0.31 8.80 2.23
N MET A 366 1.12 8.47 1.23
CA MET A 366 2.47 9.01 1.09
C MET A 366 2.40 10.48 0.66
N ALA A 367 3.17 11.32 1.36
CA ALA A 367 3.34 12.72 1.00
C ALA A 367 4.08 12.88 -0.35
N PRO A 368 3.92 14.01 -1.05
CA PRO A 368 4.56 14.24 -2.35
C PRO A 368 6.06 13.94 -2.38
N GLU A 369 6.81 14.43 -1.38
CA GLU A 369 8.26 14.23 -1.26
C GLU A 369 8.65 12.77 -1.04
N VAL A 370 7.75 11.96 -0.46
CA VAL A 370 7.93 10.51 -0.33
C VAL A 370 7.73 9.82 -1.66
N LEU A 371 6.68 10.21 -2.39
CA LEU A 371 6.38 9.66 -3.72
C LEU A 371 7.52 9.97 -4.71
N GLU A 372 8.12 11.14 -4.64
CA GLU A 372 9.28 11.53 -5.45
C GLU A 372 10.60 10.86 -5.01
N GLY A 373 10.62 10.26 -3.81
CA GLY A 373 11.85 9.69 -3.23
C GLY A 373 12.85 10.75 -2.77
N ALA A 374 12.44 12.00 -2.63
CA ALA A 374 13.27 13.17 -2.34
C ALA A 374 13.16 13.62 -0.87
N ILE A 375 13.23 12.67 0.07
CA ILE A 375 13.06 12.96 1.50
C ILE A 375 14.38 13.38 2.15
N ASN A 376 14.33 14.46 2.92
CA ASN A 376 15.40 14.80 3.85
C ASN A 376 15.30 13.93 5.11
N PHE A 377 16.39 13.26 5.50
CA PHE A 377 16.44 12.34 6.65
C PHE A 377 16.58 13.06 7.99
N GLN A 378 15.75 14.09 8.20
CA GLN A 378 15.68 14.85 9.44
C GLN A 378 14.36 14.59 10.17
N ARG A 379 14.38 14.72 11.50
CA ARG A 379 13.21 14.54 12.36
C ARG A 379 11.98 15.24 11.79
N ASP A 380 12.08 16.55 11.59
CA ASP A 380 10.92 17.38 11.23
C ASP A 380 10.34 17.02 9.86
N SER A 381 11.17 16.54 8.92
CA SER A 381 10.70 16.01 7.63
C SER A 381 9.81 14.78 7.81
N PHE A 382 10.19 13.83 8.67
CA PHE A 382 9.35 12.66 8.95
C PHE A 382 8.08 13.01 9.73
N LEU A 383 8.13 14.00 10.64
CA LEU A 383 6.92 14.48 11.33
C LEU A 383 5.94 15.11 10.33
N ARG A 384 6.44 15.92 9.38
CA ARG A 384 5.63 16.53 8.31
C ARG A 384 5.02 15.50 7.35
N ILE A 385 5.68 14.35 7.14
CA ILE A 385 5.12 13.23 6.37
C ILE A 385 3.91 12.63 7.10
N ASP A 386 4.00 12.41 8.42
CA ASP A 386 2.85 11.94 9.20
C ASP A 386 1.68 12.94 9.13
N MET A 387 1.97 14.25 9.15
CA MET A 387 0.94 15.29 9.11
C MET A 387 0.21 15.38 7.77
N TYR A 388 0.88 15.10 6.65
CA TYR A 388 0.20 14.92 5.36
C TYR A 388 -0.86 13.82 5.44
N ALA A 389 -0.48 12.67 6.00
CA ALA A 389 -1.39 11.55 6.17
C ALA A 389 -2.52 11.84 7.16
N VAL A 390 -2.28 12.65 8.21
CA VAL A 390 -3.35 13.15 9.10
C VAL A 390 -4.39 13.95 8.33
N GLY A 391 -3.98 14.83 7.40
CA GLY A 391 -4.90 15.58 6.56
C GLY A 391 -5.88 14.67 5.80
N LEU A 392 -5.37 13.56 5.26
CA LEU A 392 -6.20 12.56 4.58
C LEU A 392 -7.15 11.84 5.54
N VAL A 393 -6.72 11.50 6.76
CA VAL A 393 -7.61 10.86 7.76
C VAL A 393 -8.69 11.82 8.28
N LEU A 394 -8.36 13.11 8.41
CA LEU A 394 -9.35 14.16 8.74
C LEU A 394 -10.38 14.32 7.61
N TRP A 395 -9.95 14.21 6.35
CA TRP A 395 -10.88 14.17 5.21
C TRP A 395 -11.81 12.95 5.27
N GLU A 396 -11.31 11.76 5.62
CA GLU A 396 -12.15 10.55 5.77
C GLU A 396 -13.24 10.76 6.84
N LEU A 397 -12.91 11.44 7.94
CA LEU A 397 -13.87 11.82 8.97
C LEU A 397 -14.92 12.80 8.45
N ALA A 398 -14.49 13.85 7.74
CA ALA A 398 -15.39 14.86 7.16
C ALA A 398 -16.36 14.23 6.14
N ALA A 399 -15.86 13.30 5.32
CA ALA A 399 -16.63 12.56 4.32
C ALA A 399 -17.76 11.70 4.92
N ARG A 400 -17.65 11.36 6.21
CA ARG A 400 -18.64 10.55 6.94
C ARG A 400 -19.36 11.32 8.04
N CYS A 401 -19.26 12.66 8.01
CA CYS A 401 -19.87 13.55 8.99
C CYS A 401 -21.30 13.95 8.60
N THR A 402 -22.23 13.92 9.54
CA THR A 402 -23.64 14.32 9.33
C THR A 402 -23.90 15.81 9.58
N ALA A 403 -22.85 16.62 9.77
CA ALA A 403 -22.99 18.03 10.14
C ALA A 403 -23.34 18.96 8.96
N SER A 404 -23.08 18.52 7.73
CA SER A 404 -23.49 19.24 6.52
C SER A 404 -24.90 18.84 6.12
N ASP A 405 -25.70 19.82 5.65
CA ASP A 405 -26.98 19.55 5.01
C ASP A 405 -26.76 18.83 3.67
N GLY A 406 -26.94 17.51 3.65
CA GLY A 406 -26.82 16.70 2.44
C GLY A 406 -26.68 15.20 2.71
N PRO A 407 -26.78 14.36 1.67
CA PRO A 407 -26.52 12.94 1.79
C PRO A 407 -25.04 12.69 2.12
N VAL A 408 -24.79 11.74 3.02
CA VAL A 408 -23.46 11.23 3.32
C VAL A 408 -23.25 9.98 2.48
N ASP A 409 -22.33 10.03 1.52
CA ASP A 409 -22.05 8.91 0.63
C ASP A 409 -21.37 7.76 1.35
N GLU A 410 -21.32 6.60 0.70
CA GLU A 410 -20.55 5.46 1.19
C GLU A 410 -19.07 5.83 1.42
N TYR A 411 -18.46 5.15 2.38
CA TYR A 411 -17.06 5.38 2.68
C TYR A 411 -16.17 5.05 1.49
N MET A 412 -15.29 5.98 1.14
CA MET A 412 -14.21 5.80 0.16
C MET A 412 -12.87 6.12 0.82
N LEU A 413 -11.83 5.40 0.41
CA LEU A 413 -10.46 5.74 0.77
C LEU A 413 -10.04 7.06 0.09
N PRO A 414 -9.08 7.81 0.67
CA PRO A 414 -8.52 8.99 0.01
C PRO A 414 -8.01 8.64 -1.39
N PHE A 415 -8.31 9.44 -2.41
CA PHE A 415 -7.93 9.14 -3.79
C PHE A 415 -8.59 7.89 -4.42
N GLU A 416 -9.57 7.24 -3.78
CA GLU A 416 -10.20 6.04 -4.37
C GLU A 416 -10.98 6.35 -5.65
N GLU A 417 -11.58 7.54 -5.74
CA GLU A 417 -12.32 8.00 -6.91
C GLU A 417 -11.37 8.22 -8.12
N GLU A 418 -10.16 8.70 -7.86
CA GLU A 418 -9.20 9.11 -8.86
C GLU A 418 -8.29 7.95 -9.34
N VAL A 419 -7.89 7.05 -8.44
CA VAL A 419 -6.92 5.98 -8.73
C VAL A 419 -7.38 4.58 -8.30
N GLY A 420 -8.65 4.43 -7.88
CA GLY A 420 -9.20 3.15 -7.45
C GLY A 420 -8.62 2.64 -6.13
N GLN A 421 -8.88 1.37 -5.81
CA GLN A 421 -8.55 0.78 -4.49
C GLN A 421 -7.08 0.40 -4.31
N HIS A 422 -6.37 0.08 -5.40
CA HIS A 422 -5.01 -0.46 -5.36
C HIS A 422 -4.04 0.31 -6.27
N PRO A 423 -3.75 1.58 -5.96
CA PRO A 423 -2.89 2.40 -6.80
C PRO A 423 -1.44 1.91 -6.79
N THR A 424 -0.81 2.03 -7.95
CA THR A 424 0.64 1.90 -8.12
C THR A 424 1.36 3.12 -7.54
N LEU A 425 2.69 3.12 -7.56
CA LEU A 425 3.45 4.30 -7.13
C LEU A 425 3.27 5.43 -8.16
N GLU A 426 3.27 5.06 -9.43
CA GLU A 426 3.13 5.93 -10.59
C GLU A 426 1.77 6.63 -10.61
N ASP A 427 0.69 5.90 -10.32
CA ASP A 427 -0.65 6.50 -10.20
C ASP A 427 -0.66 7.62 -9.14
N MET A 428 -0.06 7.33 -7.96
CA MET A 428 0.01 8.30 -6.87
C MET A 428 0.91 9.49 -7.21
N GLN A 429 2.04 9.28 -7.88
CA GLN A 429 2.89 10.36 -8.36
C GLN A 429 2.13 11.27 -9.34
N GLU A 430 1.41 10.67 -10.28
CA GLU A 430 0.62 11.42 -11.26
C GLU A 430 -0.44 12.31 -10.58
N VAL A 431 -1.23 11.75 -9.64
CA VAL A 431 -2.29 12.54 -9.00
C VAL A 431 -1.76 13.52 -7.94
N VAL A 432 -0.86 13.10 -7.04
CA VAL A 432 -0.45 13.89 -5.87
C VAL A 432 0.68 14.87 -6.18
N VAL A 433 1.63 14.46 -7.03
CA VAL A 433 2.85 15.24 -7.34
C VAL A 433 2.63 16.08 -8.60
N HIS A 434 2.31 15.44 -9.72
CA HIS A 434 2.25 16.12 -11.02
C HIS A 434 0.99 16.98 -11.16
N LYS A 435 -0.19 16.42 -10.85
CA LYS A 435 -1.45 17.16 -10.91
C LYS A 435 -1.77 17.95 -9.66
N LYS A 436 -1.04 17.72 -8.56
CA LYS A 436 -1.27 18.34 -7.24
C LYS A 436 -2.71 18.19 -6.75
N LEU A 437 -3.36 17.09 -7.11
CA LEU A 437 -4.72 16.79 -6.68
C LEU A 437 -4.73 16.34 -5.22
N ARG A 438 -5.87 16.57 -4.57
CA ARG A 438 -6.22 16.13 -3.23
C ARG A 438 -7.66 15.64 -3.26
N PRO A 439 -8.08 14.78 -2.30
CA PRO A 439 -9.47 14.39 -2.18
C PRO A 439 -10.40 15.60 -2.13
N THR A 440 -11.52 15.53 -2.85
CA THR A 440 -12.42 16.68 -3.00
C THR A 440 -13.01 17.13 -1.65
N LEU A 441 -12.89 18.42 -1.34
CA LEU A 441 -13.61 19.08 -0.26
C LEU A 441 -14.97 19.55 -0.77
N ARG A 442 -16.05 18.99 -0.24
CA ARG A 442 -17.40 19.26 -0.77
C ARG A 442 -17.84 20.69 -0.46
N GLU A 443 -18.44 21.37 -1.42
CA GLU A 443 -18.97 22.74 -1.23
C GLU A 443 -20.00 22.81 -0.09
N CYS A 444 -20.77 21.74 0.14
CA CYS A 444 -21.75 21.71 1.24
C CYS A 444 -21.10 21.77 2.63
N TRP A 445 -19.84 21.35 2.78
CA TRP A 445 -19.10 21.42 4.04
C TRP A 445 -18.81 22.86 4.45
N GLN A 446 -18.62 23.75 3.48
CA GLN A 446 -18.37 25.17 3.71
C GLN A 446 -19.56 25.90 4.35
N LYS A 447 -20.77 25.34 4.27
CA LYS A 447 -21.97 25.91 4.89
C LYS A 447 -22.00 25.74 6.41
N HIS A 448 -21.30 24.74 6.95
CA HIS A 448 -21.22 24.50 8.38
C HIS A 448 -19.91 25.09 8.93
N PRO A 449 -19.94 26.09 9.83
CA PRO A 449 -18.74 26.83 10.26
C PRO A 449 -17.60 25.94 10.77
N GLY A 450 -17.94 24.90 11.54
CA GLY A 450 -16.94 23.95 12.03
C GLY A 450 -16.30 23.10 10.92
N LEU A 451 -17.08 22.72 9.90
CA LEU A 451 -16.57 21.91 8.80
C LEU A 451 -15.71 22.77 7.85
N ALA A 452 -16.07 24.05 7.67
CA ALA A 452 -15.23 25.01 6.95
C ALA A 452 -13.83 25.15 7.58
N MET A 453 -13.77 25.35 8.90
CA MET A 453 -12.47 25.39 9.62
C MET A 453 -11.71 24.06 9.54
N LEU A 454 -12.43 22.92 9.58
CA LEU A 454 -11.82 21.61 9.40
C LEU A 454 -11.22 21.47 8.00
N CYS A 455 -11.90 21.97 6.96
CA CYS A 455 -11.40 22.00 5.58
C CYS A 455 -10.09 22.78 5.49
N GLU A 456 -10.02 23.99 6.07
CA GLU A 456 -8.77 24.78 6.12
C GLU A 456 -7.64 24.01 6.82
N THR A 457 -7.97 23.30 7.91
CA THR A 457 -6.99 22.48 8.65
C THR A 457 -6.52 21.28 7.85
N ILE A 458 -7.41 20.64 7.09
CA ILE A 458 -7.07 19.56 6.15
C ILE A 458 -6.14 20.11 5.06
N GLU A 459 -6.45 21.29 4.51
CA GLU A 459 -5.66 21.93 3.46
C GLU A 459 -4.23 22.23 3.88
N GLU A 460 -4.05 22.78 5.07
CA GLU A 460 -2.72 23.03 5.61
C GLU A 460 -2.00 21.73 5.98
N CYS A 461 -2.70 20.67 6.41
CA CYS A 461 -2.06 19.39 6.70
C CYS A 461 -1.51 18.71 5.43
N TRP A 462 -2.27 18.73 4.33
CA TRP A 462 -1.89 18.05 3.08
C TRP A 462 -1.18 18.96 2.07
N ASP A 463 -0.68 20.11 2.52
CA ASP A 463 0.05 21.05 1.67
C ASP A 463 1.18 20.33 0.93
N HIS A 464 1.38 20.71 -0.33
CA HIS A 464 2.45 20.18 -1.14
C HIS A 464 3.82 20.53 -0.53
N GLU A 465 3.98 21.74 -0.01
CA GLU A 465 5.18 22.16 0.68
C GLU A 465 5.19 21.61 2.11
N ALA A 466 6.17 20.76 2.43
CA ALA A 466 6.22 20.11 3.74
C ALA A 466 6.36 21.11 4.89
N GLU A 467 7.01 22.26 4.65
CA GLU A 467 7.24 23.28 5.68
C GLU A 467 6.00 24.06 6.08
N ALA A 468 4.99 24.11 5.20
CA ALA A 468 3.73 24.77 5.46
C ALA A 468 2.78 23.93 6.33
N ARG A 469 3.09 22.63 6.52
CA ARG A 469 2.20 21.71 7.22
C ARG A 469 2.14 21.99 8.71
N LEU A 470 0.92 21.91 9.24
CA LEU A 470 0.65 22.01 10.67
C LEU A 470 1.36 20.91 11.46
N SER A 471 1.74 21.22 12.70
CA SER A 471 2.12 20.19 13.66
C SER A 471 0.90 19.48 14.24
N ALA A 472 1.08 18.26 14.77
CA ALA A 472 0.00 17.52 15.42
C ALA A 472 -0.62 18.30 16.60
N GLY A 473 0.19 19.02 17.37
CA GLY A 473 -0.30 19.88 18.46
C GLY A 473 -1.13 21.06 17.95
N CYS A 474 -0.75 21.67 16.83
CA CYS A 474 -1.56 22.72 16.20
C CYS A 474 -2.92 22.18 15.73
N VAL A 475 -2.96 20.97 15.16
CA VAL A 475 -4.23 20.32 14.77
C VAL A 475 -5.11 20.06 16.00
N GLU A 476 -4.54 19.54 17.10
CA GLU A 476 -5.29 19.34 18.35
C GLU A 476 -5.97 20.63 18.84
N GLU A 477 -5.21 21.73 18.94
CA GLU A 477 -5.73 23.03 19.38
C GLU A 477 -6.80 23.59 18.44
N ARG A 478 -6.61 23.43 17.12
CA ARG A 478 -7.61 23.83 16.12
C ARG A 478 -8.92 23.08 16.29
N VAL A 479 -8.88 21.76 16.48
CA VAL A 479 -10.10 20.96 16.70
C VAL A 479 -10.81 21.38 17.99
N ILE A 480 -10.06 21.67 19.07
CA ILE A 480 -10.62 22.21 20.32
C ILE A 480 -11.33 23.54 20.08
N GLN A 481 -10.72 24.43 19.30
CA GLN A 481 -11.30 25.73 18.96
C GLN A 481 -12.59 25.58 18.16
N MET A 482 -12.61 24.72 17.13
CA MET A 482 -13.79 24.47 16.29
C MET A 482 -14.95 23.92 17.11
N GLN A 483 -14.67 23.01 18.04
CA GLN A 483 -15.69 22.42 18.91
C GLN A 483 -16.33 23.48 19.81
N ARG A 484 -15.53 24.38 20.39
CA ARG A 484 -16.01 25.48 21.25
C ARG A 484 -16.86 26.50 20.50
N GLN A 485 -16.44 26.89 19.29
CA GLN A 485 -17.15 27.90 18.50
C GLN A 485 -18.54 27.41 18.06
N ASN A 486 -18.68 26.12 17.74
CA ASN A 486 -19.97 25.56 17.35
C ASN A 486 -20.92 25.38 18.55
N SER A 487 -20.40 25.11 19.75
CA SER A 487 -21.22 25.04 20.96
C SER A 487 -21.87 26.37 21.38
N ILE A 488 -21.33 27.51 20.91
CA ILE A 488 -21.87 28.86 21.20
C ILE A 488 -22.94 29.27 20.17
N SER A 489 -22.94 28.66 18.98
CA SER A 489 -23.83 29.00 17.87
C SER A 489 -25.03 28.06 17.69
N ALA A 490 -25.07 26.95 18.44
CA ALA A 490 -26.30 26.16 18.58
C ALA A 490 -27.29 26.95 19.45
N PRO A 491 -28.54 27.22 18.99
CA PRO A 491 -29.56 27.76 19.87
C PRO A 491 -29.80 26.75 20.98
N GLU A 492 -29.64 27.17 22.24
CA GLU A 492 -30.16 26.41 23.37
C GLU A 492 -31.63 26.14 23.09
N GLU A 493 -32.00 24.86 22.92
CA GLU A 493 -33.37 24.45 23.21
C GLU A 493 -33.59 24.73 24.69
N ILE A 494 -34.04 25.95 24.98
CA ILE A 494 -34.57 26.33 26.28
C ILE A 494 -35.79 25.42 26.48
N VAL A 495 -35.59 24.32 27.18
CA VAL A 495 -36.68 23.57 27.80
C VAL A 495 -37.26 24.50 28.85
N THR A 496 -38.22 25.33 28.45
CA THR A 496 -39.05 26.11 29.36
C THR A 496 -39.89 25.11 30.14
N VAL A 497 -39.37 24.66 31.29
CA VAL A 497 -40.20 24.07 32.34
C VAL A 497 -41.11 25.21 32.80
N VAL A 498 -42.33 25.23 32.28
CA VAL A 498 -43.40 26.10 32.79
C VAL A 498 -43.78 25.56 34.17
N THR A 499 -43.12 26.07 35.21
CA THR A 499 -43.56 25.93 36.59
C THR A 499 -44.87 26.70 36.73
N MET A 500 -45.99 25.97 36.75
CA MET A 500 -47.29 26.49 37.17
C MET A 500 -47.17 26.96 38.63
N VAL A 501 -47.10 28.27 38.84
CA VAL A 501 -47.21 28.89 40.16
C VAL A 501 -48.68 28.93 40.54
N THR A 502 -49.11 28.06 41.45
CA THR A 502 -50.38 28.23 42.15
C THR A 502 -50.15 29.10 43.38
N ASN A 503 -50.63 30.34 43.32
CA ASN A 503 -50.79 31.21 44.47
C ASN A 503 -51.72 30.55 45.51
N VAL A 504 -51.24 30.35 46.73
CA VAL A 504 -52.10 30.26 47.92
C VAL A 504 -51.43 31.04 49.05
N ASP A 505 -51.99 32.21 49.34
CA ASP A 505 -51.73 33.02 50.52
C ASP A 505 -52.18 32.28 51.79
N TYR A 506 -51.33 32.25 52.82
CA TYR A 506 -51.77 32.19 54.23
C TYR A 506 -50.83 33.03 55.11
N PRO A 507 -51.37 33.82 56.07
CA PRO A 507 -50.59 34.76 56.88
C PRO A 507 -49.94 34.10 58.11
N PRO A 508 -49.00 34.78 58.80
CA PRO A 508 -48.26 34.19 59.90
C PRO A 508 -49.11 34.20 61.18
N LYS A 509 -49.02 33.13 61.98
CA LYS A 509 -49.36 33.16 63.40
C LYS A 509 -48.13 32.82 64.23
N GLU A 510 -47.87 33.74 65.14
CA GLU A 510 -46.84 33.71 66.17
C GLU A 510 -46.97 32.50 67.11
N SER A 511 -45.88 32.30 67.85
CA SER A 511 -45.82 32.06 69.30
C SER A 511 -45.62 30.61 69.82
N SER A 512 -44.45 30.48 70.47
CA SER A 512 -44.20 29.78 71.74
C SER A 512 -44.11 28.25 71.74
N LEU A 513 -42.87 27.73 71.83
CA LEU A 513 -42.24 27.30 73.09
C LEU A 513 -40.80 26.81 72.86
#